data_AF-A0A7J9WS48-F1
#
_entry.id   AF-A0A7J9WS48-F1
#
_cell.length_a   1.000
_cell.length_b   1.000
_cell.length_c   1.000
_cell.angle_alpha   90.00
_cell.angle_beta   90.00
_cell.angle_gamma   90.00
#
_symmetry.space_group_name_H-M   'P 1'
#
loop_
_entity.id
_entity.type
_entity.pdbx_description
1 polymer ?
#
loop_
_entity_poly.entity_id
_entity_poly.type
_entity_poly.pdbx_seq_one_letter_code
_entity_poly.pdbx_strand_id
1 'polypeptide(L)' 'MTVLDALMWVREHRDPSLAFRFSCRCANACKECIAVVDGDRRYTCTVAALGEVTVEPLQNKPLLHDLAVDQ' A
#
# COMPACT_ATOMS: atom_id res chain seq x y z
N MET A 1 -9.58 -9.46 4.07
CA MET A 1 -8.85 -8.99 2.88
C MET A 1 -8.62 -7.51 3.04
N THR A 2 -7.36 -7.14 3.19
CA THR A 2 -6.91 -5.75 3.38
C THR A 2 -6.50 -5.13 2.05
N VAL A 3 -6.29 -3.82 2.03
CA VAL A 3 -5.70 -3.13 0.87
C VAL A 3 -4.33 -3.71 0.53
N LEU A 4 -3.53 -4.08 1.53
CA LEU A 4 -2.26 -4.76 1.30
C LEU A 4 -2.43 -6.12 0.60
N ASP A 5 -3.43 -6.91 1.00
CA ASP A 5 -3.72 -8.20 0.34
C ASP A 5 -4.12 -7.99 -1.12
N ALA A 6 -4.92 -6.96 -1.41
CA ALA A 6 -5.31 -6.61 -2.77
C ALA A 6 -4.10 -6.19 -3.63
N LEU A 7 -3.21 -5.34 -3.11
CA LEU A 7 -1.97 -4.93 -3.78
C LEU A 7 -1.05 -6.13 -4.06
N MET A 8 -0.94 -7.04 -3.10
CA MET A 8 -0.20 -8.29 -3.28
C MET A 8 -0.81 -9.16 -4.38
N TRP A 9 -2.14 -9.29 -4.41
CA TRP A 9 -2.83 -10.05 -5.45
C TRP A 9 -2.61 -9.46 -6.84
N VAL A 10 -2.69 -8.13 -6.96
CA VAL A 10 -2.40 -7.41 -8.23
C VAL A 10 -0.97 -7.69 -8.67
N ARG A 11 0.00 -7.63 -7.76
CA ARG A 11 1.40 -7.92 -8.10
C ARG A 11 1.62 -9.35 -8.57
N GLU A 12 0.90 -10.30 -8.00
CA GLU A 12 1.04 -11.71 -8.34
C GLU A 12 0.30 -12.10 -9.63
N HIS A 13 -0.85 -11.46 -9.92
CA HIS A 13 -1.76 -11.92 -10.98
C HIS A 13 -1.93 -10.95 -12.15
N ARG A 14 -1.57 -9.68 -11.99
CA ARG A 14 -1.85 -8.62 -12.99
C ARG A 14 -0.61 -7.86 -13.39
N ASP A 15 0.14 -7.33 -12.43
CA ASP A 15 1.29 -6.48 -12.69
C ASP A 15 2.44 -6.75 -11.69
N PRO A 16 3.39 -7.64 -12.03
CA PRO A 16 4.52 -7.95 -11.17
C PRO A 16 5.51 -6.79 -10.99
N SER A 17 5.40 -5.70 -11.76
CA SER A 17 6.25 -4.53 -11.62
C SER A 17 5.81 -3.58 -10.50
N LEU A 18 4.56 -3.70 -10.04
CA LEU A 18 3.98 -2.83 -9.01
C LEU A 18 4.83 -2.79 -7.74
N ALA A 19 5.43 -1.64 -7.46
CA ALA A 19 6.27 -1.43 -6.29
C ALA A 19 5.51 -0.78 -5.13
N PHE A 20 5.58 -1.43 -3.96
CA PHE A 20 5.08 -0.91 -2.68
C PHE A 20 5.92 -1.50 -1.54
N ARG A 21 6.08 -0.74 -0.44
CA ARG A 21 6.84 -1.19 0.73
C ARG A 21 5.92 -1.81 1.78
N PHE A 22 6.31 -2.98 2.28
CA PHE A 22 5.69 -3.64 3.42
C PHE A 22 6.68 -4.66 4.01
N SER A 23 6.58 -4.91 5.31
CA SER A 23 7.43 -5.89 5.99
C SER A 23 6.60 -6.87 6.83
N CYS A 24 5.94 -6.39 7.89
CA CYS A 24 5.33 -7.28 8.88
C CYS A 24 4.01 -7.96 8.45
N ARG A 25 3.36 -7.54 7.36
CA ARG A 25 2.02 -7.95 6.88
C ARG A 25 0.87 -7.92 7.90
N CYS A 26 1.12 -7.68 9.19
CA CYS A 26 0.16 -7.70 10.28
C CYS A 26 0.27 -6.46 11.16
N ALA A 27 -0.90 -5.87 11.47
CA ALA A 27 -1.14 -4.96 12.60
C ALA A 27 -0.19 -3.75 12.74
N ASN A 28 0.30 -3.19 11.63
CA ASN A 28 1.12 -1.97 11.63
C ASN A 28 2.43 -2.03 12.44
N ALA A 29 2.96 -3.23 12.73
CA ALA A 29 4.14 -3.38 13.56
C ALA A 29 5.40 -2.73 12.95
N CYS A 30 5.59 -2.84 11.63
CA CYS A 30 6.75 -2.25 10.92
C CYS A 30 6.55 -0.79 10.52
N LYS A 31 5.29 -0.31 10.45
CA LYS A 31 4.91 1.03 9.97
C LYS A 31 5.34 1.40 8.53
N GLU A 32 5.82 0.45 7.72
CA GLU A 32 6.32 0.73 6.36
C GLU A 32 5.22 0.82 5.29
N CYS A 33 4.06 0.23 5.53
CA CYS A 33 2.98 0.08 4.55
C CYS A 33 1.99 1.26 4.51
N ILE A 34 2.46 2.46 4.85
CA ILE A 34 1.66 3.68 4.80
C ILE A 34 1.50 4.12 3.34
N ALA A 35 0.24 4.34 2.94
CA ALA A 35 -0.13 4.95 1.68
C ALA A 35 -1.30 5.92 1.90
N VAL A 36 -1.63 6.71 0.89
CA VAL A 36 -2.89 7.44 0.86
C VAL A 36 -3.94 6.48 0.31
N VAL A 37 -4.99 6.22 1.09
CA VAL A 37 -6.10 5.35 0.72
C VAL A 37 -7.37 6.19 0.78
N ASP A 38 -8.06 6.35 -0.35
CA ASP A 38 -9.26 7.17 -0.50
C ASP A 38 -9.08 8.61 0.02
N GLY A 39 -7.90 9.19 -0.21
CA GLY A 39 -7.54 10.55 0.22
C GLY A 39 -6.97 10.66 1.64
N ASP A 40 -7.04 9.60 2.45
CA ASP A 40 -6.54 9.60 3.82
C ASP A 40 -5.22 8.84 3.97
N ARG A 41 -4.30 9.33 4.81
CA ARG A 41 -3.07 8.61 5.17
C ARG A 41 -3.41 7.42 6.07
N ARG A 42 -3.32 6.21 5.53
CA ARG A 42 -3.66 4.97 6.24
C ARG A 42 -2.57 3.91 6.05
N TYR A 43 -2.58 2.91 6.93
CA TYR A 43 -1.75 1.73 6.75
C TYR A 43 -2.53 0.67 5.97
N THR A 44 -2.01 0.31 4.79
CA THR A 44 -2.68 -0.62 3.87
C THR A 44 -2.95 -2.00 4.48
N CYS A 45 -2.16 -2.45 5.47
CA CYS A 45 -2.38 -3.73 6.16
C CYS A 45 -3.48 -3.70 7.24
N THR A 46 -4.09 -2.55 7.51
CA THR A 46 -5.20 -2.43 8.48
C THR A 46 -6.52 -1.97 7.88
N VAL A 47 -6.49 -1.45 6.65
CA VAL A 47 -7.71 -1.02 5.96
C VAL A 47 -8.28 -2.19 5.17
N ALA A 48 -9.58 -2.42 5.29
CA ALA A 48 -10.29 -3.40 4.48
C ALA A 48 -10.46 -2.88 3.04
N ALA A 49 -10.20 -3.73 2.04
CA ALA A 49 -10.44 -3.39 0.64
C ALA A 49 -11.91 -3.65 0.29
N LEU A 50 -12.77 -2.66 0.49
CA LEU A 50 -14.22 -2.77 0.24
C LEU A 50 -14.60 -1.97 -1.01
N GLY A 51 -14.97 -2.67 -2.08
CA GLY A 51 -15.39 -2.03 -3.33
C GLY A 51 -14.23 -1.38 -4.08
N GLU A 52 -14.46 -0.18 -4.61
CA GLU A 52 -13.45 0.61 -5.31
C GLU A 52 -12.60 1.38 -4.29
N VAL A 53 -11.30 1.13 -4.30
CA VAL A 53 -10.33 1.74 -3.39
C VAL A 53 -9.25 2.41 -4.21
N THR A 54 -9.00 3.69 -3.94
CA THR A 54 -7.92 4.44 -4.58
C THR A 54 -6.71 4.46 -3.67
N VAL A 55 -5.55 4.03 -4.18
CA VAL A 55 -4.29 4.03 -3.44
C VAL A 55 -3.28 4.92 -4.15
N GLU A 56 -2.74 5.89 -3.42
CA GLU A 56 -1.74 6.83 -3.91
C GLU A 56 -0.49 6.82 -3.02
N PRO A 57 0.69 7.15 -3.57
CA PRO A 57 1.91 7.27 -2.78
C PRO A 57 1.83 8.44 -1.79
N LEU A 58 2.67 8.40 -0.77
CA LEU A 58 2.82 9.53 0.16
C LEU A 58 3.43 10.75 -0.55
N GLN A 59 2.64 11.80 -0.71
CA GLN A 59 3.06 13.05 -1.38
C GLN A 59 4.17 13.81 -0.62
N ASN A 60 4.35 13.55 0.67
CA ASN A 60 5.30 14.25 1.52
C ASN A 60 6.68 13.58 1.60
N LYS A 61 6.93 12.54 0.79
CA LYS A 61 8.17 11.77 0.77
C LYS A 61 8.68 11.62 -0.66
N PRO A 62 10.01 11.48 -0.88
CA PRO A 62 10.55 11.19 -2.19
C PRO A 62 9.93 9.91 -2.75
N LEU A 63 9.32 10.01 -3.93
CA LEU A 63 8.80 8.86 -4.65
C LEU A 63 9.96 8.05 -5.24
N LEU A 64 10.04 6.76 -4.90
CA LEU A 64 11.03 5.84 -5.47
C LEU A 64 10.47 5.16 -6.71
N HIS A 65 9.30 4.52 -6.59
CA HIS A 65 8.62 3.81 -7.69
C HIS A 65 7.17 3.51 -7.31
N ASP A 66 6.19 3.80 -8.17
CA ASP A 66 4.75 3.57 -7.96
C ASP A 66 4.19 4.03 -6.61
N LEU A 67 4.06 3.11 -5.64
CA LEU A 67 3.59 3.36 -4.27
C LEU A 67 4.74 3.32 -3.25
N ALA A 68 5.94 2.92 -3.67
CA ALA A 68 7.15 2.92 -2.85
C ALA A 68 7.73 4.33 -2.75
N VAL A 69 7.79 4.82 -1.51
CA VAL A 69 8.46 6.08 -1.16
C VAL A 69 9.66 5.82 -0.26
N ASP A 70 10.57 6.78 -0.21
CA ASP A 70 11.70 6.77 0.71
C ASP A 70 11.20 7.11 2.14
N GLN A 71 11.38 6.18 3.09
CA GLN A 71 10.78 6.23 4.44
C GLN A 71 11.64 7.05 5.40
#